data_AF-A0A9D1AT35-F1
#
_entry.id   AF-A0A9D1AT35-F1
#
_cell.length_a   1.000
_cell.length_b   1.000
_cell.length_c   1.000
_cell.angle_alpha   90.00
_cell.angle_beta   90.00
_cell.angle_gamma   90.00
#
_symmetry.space_group_name_H-M   'P 1'
#
loop_
_entity.id
_entity.type
_entity.pdbx_description
1 polymer ?
#
loop_
_entity_poly.entity_id
_entity_poly.type
_entity_poly.pdbx_seq_one_letter_code
_entity_poly.pdbx_strand_id
1 'polypeptide(L)'
;MGAITVRSQHNREIEVDETLWNAAKAKAEARPSGRLVAEDAQALFELIASDGEYSDLEKRTVKHLRTHFRWTPAGDTAFRTAIRAAASRGWGGAEEEVLTTTITTANGREVVVDSRLWSEAIARTEGKNDGVLGKADAAVLFDLVAEDGQYSDLEKLTIKHIRKNFKWTEKGDEQFRAAVRAAVRNGWTQAEVDDALSD
;
A
#
# COMPACT_ATOMS: atom_id res chain seq x y z
N MET A 1 -11.18 -11.51 -17.80
CA MET A 1 -12.61 -11.50 -17.41
C MET A 1 -13.48 -11.46 -18.68
N GLY A 2 -14.75 -11.88 -18.60
CA GLY A 2 -15.69 -11.86 -19.73
C GLY A 2 -16.60 -10.62 -19.72
N ALA A 3 -17.08 -10.18 -20.89
CA ALA A 3 -18.03 -9.08 -21.00
C ALA A 3 -19.45 -9.59 -21.27
N ILE A 4 -20.45 -8.98 -20.61
CA ILE A 4 -21.87 -9.22 -20.86
C ILE A 4 -22.58 -7.91 -21.20
N THR A 5 -23.68 -8.01 -21.94
CA THR A 5 -24.55 -6.86 -22.24
C THR A 5 -25.64 -6.74 -21.19
N VAL A 6 -25.71 -5.60 -20.52
CA VAL A 6 -26.77 -5.26 -19.56
C VAL A 6 -27.51 -4.00 -19.98
N ARG A 7 -28.74 -3.83 -19.47
CA ARG A 7 -29.52 -2.61 -19.69
C ARG A 7 -29.19 -1.56 -18.62
N SER A 8 -28.75 -0.40 -19.09
CA SER A 8 -28.57 0.78 -18.25
C SER A 8 -29.89 1.39 -17.77
N GLN A 9 -29.83 2.32 -16.82
CA GLN A 9 -31.01 3.06 -16.32
C GLN A 9 -31.76 3.84 -17.41
N HIS A 10 -31.10 4.14 -18.53
CA HIS A 10 -31.70 4.85 -19.66
C HIS A 10 -32.09 3.90 -20.80
N ASN A 11 -32.27 2.60 -20.49
CA ASN A 11 -32.62 1.54 -21.43
C ASN A 11 -31.65 1.41 -22.63
N ARG A 12 -30.38 1.81 -22.43
CA ARG A 12 -29.29 1.58 -23.38
C ARG A 12 -28.56 0.30 -23.02
N GLU A 13 -28.25 -0.50 -24.02
CA GLU A 13 -27.35 -1.64 -23.89
C GLU A 13 -25.92 -1.15 -23.66
N ILE A 14 -25.27 -1.73 -22.66
CA ILE A 14 -23.88 -1.46 -22.33
C ILE A 14 -23.18 -2.78 -22.04
N GLU A 15 -21.95 -2.89 -22.50
CA GLU A 15 -21.08 -3.98 -22.09
C GLU A 15 -20.49 -3.68 -20.72
N VAL A 16 -20.53 -4.67 -19.84
CA VAL A 16 -19.93 -4.62 -18.52
C VAL A 16 -19.15 -5.90 -18.26
N ASP A 17 -18.22 -5.83 -17.34
CA ASP A 17 -17.53 -6.98 -16.80
C ASP A 17 -18.53 -7.91 -16.11
N GLU A 18 -18.60 -9.16 -16.57
CA GLU A 18 -19.53 -10.17 -16.08
C GLU A 18 -19.27 -10.54 -14.63
N THR A 19 -18.00 -10.71 -14.26
CA THR A 19 -17.62 -11.17 -12.92
C THR A 19 -17.98 -10.10 -11.91
N LEU A 20 -17.61 -8.86 -12.19
CA LEU A 20 -17.88 -7.71 -11.34
C LEU A 20 -19.38 -7.41 -11.23
N TRP A 21 -20.13 -7.54 -12.34
CA TRP A 21 -21.58 -7.40 -12.35
C TRP A 21 -22.28 -8.45 -11.50
N ASN A 22 -21.97 -9.73 -11.72
CA ASN A 22 -22.59 -10.84 -11.01
C ASN A 22 -22.26 -10.80 -9.51
N ALA A 23 -21.03 -10.42 -9.15
CA ALA A 23 -20.65 -10.24 -7.75
C ALA A 23 -21.46 -9.13 -7.06
N ALA A 24 -21.61 -7.97 -7.70
CA ALA A 24 -22.41 -6.87 -7.14
C ALA A 24 -23.89 -7.25 -7.03
N LYS A 25 -24.43 -7.93 -8.04
CA LYS A 25 -25.81 -8.43 -8.04
C LYS A 25 -26.06 -9.39 -6.88
N ALA A 26 -25.23 -10.41 -6.73
CA ALA A 26 -25.35 -11.40 -5.67
C ALA A 26 -25.28 -10.77 -4.28
N LYS A 27 -24.35 -9.83 -4.06
CA LYS A 27 -24.21 -9.11 -2.79
C LYS A 27 -25.43 -8.24 -2.46
N ALA A 28 -25.99 -7.57 -3.45
CA ALA A 28 -27.21 -6.78 -3.27
C ALA A 28 -28.42 -7.67 -2.94
N GLU A 29 -28.57 -8.82 -3.63
CA GLU A 29 -29.65 -9.78 -3.41
C GLU A 29 -29.56 -10.50 -2.06
N ALA A 30 -28.34 -10.72 -1.55
CA ALA A 30 -28.11 -11.37 -0.25
C ALA A 30 -28.56 -10.52 0.95
N ARG A 31 -28.78 -9.21 0.78
CA ARG A 31 -29.16 -8.29 1.86
C ARG A 31 -30.62 -7.87 1.72
N PRO A 32 -31.45 -7.95 2.79
CA PRO A 32 -32.83 -7.45 2.76
C PRO A 32 -32.97 -5.97 2.36
N SER A 33 -31.93 -5.17 2.62
CA SER A 33 -31.91 -3.74 2.24
C SER A 33 -31.69 -3.52 0.74
N GLY A 34 -31.17 -4.51 0.02
CA GLY A 34 -30.69 -4.38 -1.35
C GLY A 34 -29.52 -3.41 -1.51
N ARG A 35 -28.87 -2.99 -0.41
CA ARG A 35 -27.81 -1.97 -0.43
C ARG A 35 -26.43 -2.57 -0.27
N LEU A 36 -25.52 -2.20 -1.17
CA LEU A 36 -24.10 -2.50 -1.08
C LEU A 36 -23.44 -1.66 0.03
N VAL A 37 -22.63 -2.29 0.87
CA VAL A 37 -21.95 -1.67 2.02
C VAL A 37 -20.42 -1.64 1.82
N ALA A 38 -19.67 -1.14 2.82
CA ALA A 38 -18.22 -1.03 2.75
C ALA A 38 -17.49 -2.38 2.55
N GLU A 39 -17.96 -3.45 3.19
CA GLU A 39 -17.44 -4.80 2.98
C GLU A 39 -17.67 -5.30 1.54
N ASP A 40 -18.83 -4.99 0.97
CA ASP A 40 -19.12 -5.31 -0.44
C ASP A 40 -18.21 -4.51 -1.38
N ALA A 41 -17.95 -3.24 -1.05
CA ALA A 41 -17.04 -2.38 -1.80
C ALA A 41 -15.61 -2.94 -1.84
N GLN A 42 -15.11 -3.45 -0.73
CA GLN A 42 -13.78 -4.07 -0.66
C GLN A 42 -13.70 -5.30 -1.56
N ALA A 43 -14.65 -6.24 -1.42
CA ALA A 43 -14.66 -7.45 -2.24
C ALA A 43 -14.82 -7.14 -3.75
N LEU A 44 -15.59 -6.12 -4.12
CA LEU A 44 -15.71 -5.67 -5.52
C LEU A 44 -14.42 -5.02 -6.01
N PHE A 45 -13.71 -4.30 -5.15
CA PHE A 45 -12.42 -3.71 -5.49
C PHE A 45 -11.34 -4.79 -5.70
N GLU A 46 -11.29 -5.82 -4.86
CA GLU A 46 -10.35 -6.94 -5.00
C GLU A 46 -10.51 -7.67 -6.34
N LEU A 47 -11.74 -7.80 -6.85
CA LEU A 47 -11.98 -8.35 -8.20
C LEU A 47 -11.36 -7.47 -9.29
N ILE A 48 -11.52 -6.15 -9.19
CA ILE A 48 -10.92 -5.20 -10.15
C ILE A 48 -9.40 -5.24 -10.05
N ALA A 49 -8.85 -5.25 -8.84
CA ALA A 49 -7.41 -5.21 -8.63
C ALA A 49 -6.69 -6.52 -8.98
N SER A 50 -7.43 -7.60 -9.27
CA SER A 50 -6.89 -8.96 -9.33
C SER A 50 -5.93 -9.23 -10.49
N ASP A 51 -6.12 -8.60 -11.66
CA ASP A 51 -5.22 -8.70 -12.81
C ASP A 51 -4.24 -7.53 -12.88
N GLY A 52 -4.37 -6.63 -11.92
CA GLY A 52 -3.52 -5.49 -11.76
C GLY A 52 -3.68 -4.37 -12.77
N GLU A 53 -4.80 -4.34 -13.49
CA GLU A 53 -5.11 -3.24 -14.37
C GLU A 53 -6.41 -2.55 -13.96
N TYR A 54 -6.71 -1.42 -14.62
CA TYR A 54 -8.06 -0.86 -14.59
C TYR A 54 -8.45 -0.49 -16.00
N SER A 55 -8.92 -1.53 -16.66
CA SER A 55 -9.32 -1.52 -18.05
C SER A 55 -10.52 -0.57 -18.27
N ASP A 56 -10.74 -0.20 -19.52
CA ASP A 56 -11.91 0.62 -19.88
C ASP A 56 -13.24 -0.13 -19.66
N LEU A 57 -13.21 -1.46 -19.72
CA LEU A 57 -14.36 -2.31 -19.39
C LEU A 57 -14.71 -2.17 -17.90
N GLU A 58 -13.72 -2.23 -17.02
CA GLU A 58 -13.94 -2.10 -15.57
C GLU A 58 -14.33 -0.67 -15.17
N LYS A 59 -13.74 0.36 -15.79
CA LYS A 59 -14.18 1.76 -15.60
C LYS A 59 -15.66 1.93 -15.93
N ARG A 60 -16.08 1.38 -17.08
CA ARG A 60 -17.48 1.41 -17.54
C ARG A 60 -18.38 0.64 -16.59
N THR A 61 -17.93 -0.51 -16.12
CA THR A 61 -18.66 -1.36 -15.17
C THR A 61 -18.82 -0.69 -13.82
N VAL A 62 -17.76 -0.15 -13.23
CA VAL A 62 -17.80 0.62 -11.98
C VAL A 62 -18.77 1.79 -12.09
N LYS A 63 -18.70 2.56 -13.19
CA LYS A 63 -19.67 3.63 -13.44
C LYS A 63 -21.10 3.08 -13.46
N HIS A 64 -21.31 1.94 -14.13
CA HIS A 64 -22.61 1.33 -14.19
C HIS A 64 -23.11 0.86 -12.82
N LEU A 65 -22.30 0.13 -12.05
CA LEU A 65 -22.63 -0.35 -10.71
C LEU A 65 -23.07 0.77 -9.77
N ARG A 66 -22.36 1.90 -9.81
CA ARG A 66 -22.64 3.06 -8.97
C ARG A 66 -23.96 3.76 -9.31
N THR A 67 -24.42 3.62 -10.56
CA THR A 67 -25.73 4.13 -10.98
C THR A 67 -26.83 3.10 -10.75
N HIS A 68 -26.59 1.82 -11.06
CA HIS A 68 -27.60 0.76 -11.07
C HIS A 68 -27.95 0.25 -9.66
N PHE A 69 -26.94 0.03 -8.81
CA PHE A 69 -27.15 -0.51 -7.47
C PHE A 69 -27.34 0.58 -6.43
N ARG A 70 -28.04 0.23 -5.34
CA ARG A 70 -28.17 1.11 -4.19
C ARG A 70 -26.95 0.90 -3.29
N TRP A 71 -26.28 1.97 -2.93
CA TRP A 71 -25.14 1.93 -2.01
C TRP A 71 -25.53 2.58 -0.68
N THR A 72 -24.93 2.13 0.41
CA THR A 72 -24.86 2.98 1.61
C THR A 72 -23.83 4.09 1.38
N PRO A 73 -23.94 5.24 2.07
CA PRO A 73 -22.93 6.29 1.97
C PRO A 73 -21.51 5.79 2.27
N ALA A 74 -21.37 4.91 3.27
CA ALA A 74 -20.09 4.28 3.61
C ALA A 74 -19.59 3.35 2.50
N GLY A 75 -20.47 2.56 1.87
CA GLY A 75 -20.12 1.69 0.76
C GLY A 75 -19.61 2.43 -0.48
N ASP A 76 -20.35 3.45 -0.96
CA ASP A 76 -19.91 4.25 -2.13
C ASP A 76 -18.61 4.99 -1.82
N THR A 77 -18.46 5.53 -0.61
CA THR A 77 -17.23 6.22 -0.19
C THR A 77 -16.05 5.27 -0.19
N ALA A 78 -16.17 4.11 0.46
CA ALA A 78 -15.10 3.10 0.52
C ALA A 78 -14.69 2.65 -0.89
N PHE A 79 -15.65 2.32 -1.76
CA PHE A 79 -15.38 1.83 -3.11
C PHE A 79 -14.60 2.86 -3.94
N ARG A 80 -15.05 4.12 -3.92
CA ARG A 80 -14.39 5.18 -4.68
C ARG A 80 -13.01 5.53 -4.14
N THR A 81 -12.83 5.47 -2.81
CA THR A 81 -11.54 5.74 -2.19
C THR A 81 -10.53 4.66 -2.57
N ALA A 82 -10.92 3.38 -2.53
CA ALA A 82 -10.07 2.27 -2.94
C ALA A 82 -9.61 2.40 -4.41
N ILE A 83 -10.54 2.65 -5.33
CA ILE A 83 -10.24 2.85 -6.76
C ILE A 83 -9.28 4.03 -6.98
N ARG A 84 -9.46 5.16 -6.28
CA ARG A 84 -8.57 6.31 -6.40
C ARG A 84 -7.19 6.04 -5.81
N ALA A 85 -7.12 5.36 -4.67
CA ALA A 85 -5.87 5.01 -4.01
C ALA A 85 -5.05 4.04 -4.88
N ALA A 86 -5.70 3.06 -5.51
CA ALA A 86 -5.06 2.19 -6.51
C ALA A 86 -4.57 2.99 -7.73
N ALA A 87 -5.42 3.86 -8.28
CA ALA A 87 -5.03 4.70 -9.41
C ALA A 87 -3.84 5.64 -9.09
N SER A 88 -3.70 6.11 -7.84
CA SER A 88 -2.54 6.91 -7.43
C SER A 88 -1.26 6.10 -7.25
N ARG A 89 -1.37 4.80 -6.93
CA ARG A 89 -0.22 3.90 -6.71
C ARG A 89 0.21 3.14 -7.97
N GLY A 90 -0.63 3.11 -9.00
CA GLY A 90 -0.54 2.15 -10.09
C GLY A 90 -1.42 0.94 -9.79
N TRP A 91 -2.27 0.57 -10.75
CA TRP A 91 -3.10 -0.62 -10.64
C TRP A 91 -2.23 -1.87 -10.60
N GLY A 92 -2.70 -2.90 -9.90
CA GLY A 92 -1.90 -4.12 -9.71
C GLY A 92 -0.77 -3.98 -8.75
N GLY A 93 -0.91 -2.99 -7.84
CA GLY A 93 -0.01 -2.59 -6.77
C GLY A 93 1.18 -3.48 -6.83
N ALA A 94 2.17 -3.05 -7.65
CA ALA A 94 3.24 -3.90 -8.13
C ALA A 94 3.53 -4.91 -7.05
N GLU A 95 3.43 -6.22 -7.34
CA GLU A 95 4.09 -7.21 -6.49
C GLU A 95 5.50 -6.65 -6.35
N GLU A 96 5.75 -5.96 -5.25
CA GLU A 96 7.03 -5.36 -5.00
C GLU A 96 7.84 -6.62 -4.89
N GLU A 97 8.74 -6.84 -5.84
CA GLU A 97 9.81 -7.77 -5.61
C GLU A 97 10.43 -7.24 -4.33
N VAL A 98 10.10 -7.86 -3.20
CA VAL A 98 10.60 -7.46 -1.90
C VAL A 98 12.08 -7.75 -2.02
N LEU A 99 12.82 -6.72 -2.42
CA LEU A 99 14.23 -6.85 -2.78
C LEU A 99 14.94 -7.10 -1.48
N THR A 100 15.07 -8.36 -1.10
CA THR A 100 15.78 -8.77 0.10
C THR A 100 17.20 -9.16 -0.22
N THR A 101 18.09 -8.89 0.74
CA THR A 101 19.43 -9.44 0.69
C THR A 101 19.73 -10.12 2.02
N THR A 102 20.53 -11.19 1.96
CA THR A 102 20.98 -11.90 3.14
C THR A 102 22.36 -11.40 3.50
N ILE A 103 22.48 -10.84 4.71
CA ILE A 103 23.75 -10.41 5.26
C ILE A 103 24.22 -11.41 6.33
N THR A 104 25.50 -11.76 6.29
CA THR A 104 26.16 -12.53 7.34
C THR A 104 26.75 -11.58 8.37
N THR A 105 26.21 -11.60 9.58
CA THR A 105 26.73 -10.80 10.69
C THR A 105 28.09 -11.32 11.17
N ALA A 106 28.79 -10.52 11.98
CA ALA A 106 30.11 -10.88 12.53
C ALA A 106 30.15 -12.19 13.34
N ASN A 107 29.00 -12.66 13.87
CA ASN A 107 28.91 -13.93 14.59
C ASN A 107 28.48 -15.12 13.71
N GLY A 108 28.42 -14.93 12.38
CA GLY A 108 28.02 -15.95 11.42
C GLY A 108 26.51 -16.12 11.26
N ARG A 109 25.67 -15.32 11.95
CA ARG A 109 24.21 -15.36 11.76
C ARG A 109 23.81 -14.65 10.47
N GLU A 110 22.94 -15.30 9.70
CA GLU A 110 22.27 -14.70 8.54
C GLU A 110 21.08 -13.83 8.96
N VAL A 111 20.93 -12.67 8.32
CA VAL A 111 19.79 -11.76 8.50
C VAL A 111 19.29 -11.39 7.12
N VAL A 112 17.99 -11.53 6.91
CA VAL A 112 17.32 -11.01 5.73
C VAL A 112 16.95 -9.56 6.02
N VAL A 113 17.35 -8.66 5.12
CA VAL A 113 17.09 -7.22 5.21
C VAL A 113 16.53 -6.71 3.89
N ASP A 114 15.84 -5.58 3.95
CA ASP A 114 15.48 -4.77 2.78
C ASP A 114 16.77 -4.28 2.10
N SER A 115 16.94 -4.65 0.84
CA SER A 115 18.14 -4.35 0.05
C SER A 115 18.25 -2.87 -0.28
N ARG A 116 17.12 -2.17 -0.51
CA ARG A 116 17.11 -0.74 -0.82
C ARG A 116 17.66 0.04 0.37
N LEU A 117 17.09 -0.18 1.56
CA LEU A 117 17.52 0.48 2.80
C LEU A 117 18.96 0.13 3.19
N TRP A 118 19.33 -1.16 3.10
CA TRP A 118 20.67 -1.60 3.45
C TRP A 118 21.74 -0.99 2.53
N SER A 119 21.50 -1.04 1.21
CA SER A 119 22.43 -0.49 0.22
C SER A 119 22.56 1.02 0.33
N GLU A 120 21.45 1.73 0.61
CA GLU A 120 21.47 3.17 0.81
C GLU A 120 22.28 3.57 2.06
N ALA A 121 22.16 2.82 3.16
CA ALA A 121 22.98 3.05 4.35
C ALA A 121 24.48 2.84 4.10
N ILE A 122 24.84 1.81 3.32
CA ILE A 122 26.22 1.59 2.87
C ILE A 122 26.70 2.77 2.03
N ALA A 123 25.99 3.10 0.94
CA ALA A 123 26.38 4.16 0.02
C ALA A 123 26.56 5.52 0.72
N ARG A 124 25.76 5.78 1.77
CA ARG A 124 25.85 7.00 2.57
C ARG A 124 27.01 7.04 3.55
N THR A 125 27.63 5.91 3.86
CA THR A 125 28.77 5.84 4.77
C THR A 125 30.07 5.53 4.04
N GLU A 126 30.01 4.94 2.85
CA GLU A 126 31.16 4.77 1.96
C GLU A 126 31.76 6.11 1.54
N GLY A 127 33.09 6.21 1.60
CA GLY A 127 33.83 7.41 1.19
C GLY A 127 33.70 8.63 2.12
N LYS A 128 32.83 8.59 3.15
CA LYS A 128 32.79 9.62 4.20
C LYS A 128 33.86 9.31 5.26
N ASN A 129 34.71 10.29 5.58
CA ASN A 129 35.80 10.17 6.55
C ASN A 129 35.33 9.82 7.98
N ASP A 130 34.05 9.98 8.32
CA ASP A 130 33.48 9.66 9.63
C ASP A 130 32.56 8.42 9.65
N GLY A 131 32.05 7.99 8.48
CA GLY A 131 31.13 6.85 8.36
C GLY A 131 29.84 7.03 9.18
N VAL A 132 29.40 8.27 9.42
CA VAL A 132 28.24 8.57 10.29
C VAL A 132 27.03 9.00 9.47
N LEU A 133 25.87 8.41 9.78
CA LEU A 133 24.58 8.81 9.23
C LEU A 133 24.07 10.09 9.90
N GLY A 134 24.00 11.16 9.12
CA GLY A 134 23.54 12.48 9.52
C GLY A 134 22.04 12.72 9.29
N LYS A 135 21.58 13.96 9.50
CA LYS A 135 20.18 14.36 9.24
C LYS A 135 19.73 14.16 7.79
N ALA A 136 20.59 14.49 6.83
CA ALA A 136 20.27 14.32 5.41
C ALA A 136 20.15 12.83 5.05
N ASP A 137 20.97 11.98 5.67
CA ASP A 137 20.94 10.53 5.49
C ASP A 137 19.67 9.93 6.10
N ALA A 138 19.30 10.38 7.29
CA ALA A 138 18.05 10.02 7.96
C ALA A 138 16.81 10.36 7.12
N ALA A 139 16.80 11.51 6.45
CA ALA A 139 15.68 11.92 5.61
C ALA A 139 15.50 10.97 4.41
N VAL A 140 16.58 10.63 3.72
CA VAL A 140 16.48 9.72 2.56
C VAL A 140 16.12 8.30 2.97
N LEU A 141 16.66 7.79 4.07
CA LEU A 141 16.24 6.48 4.59
C LEU A 141 14.75 6.48 4.96
N PHE A 142 14.22 7.60 5.48
CA PHE A 142 12.79 7.70 5.76
C PHE A 142 11.97 7.78 4.47
N ASP A 143 12.41 8.50 3.44
CA ASP A 143 11.70 8.58 2.16
C ASP A 143 11.57 7.19 1.50
N LEU A 144 12.57 6.33 1.64
CA LEU A 144 12.52 4.93 1.18
C LEU A 144 11.48 4.09 1.94
N VAL A 145 11.39 4.27 3.26
CA VAL A 145 10.36 3.61 4.08
C VAL A 145 8.98 4.13 3.74
N ALA A 146 8.84 5.44 3.53
CA ALA A 146 7.54 6.06 3.34
C ALA A 146 6.98 5.94 1.92
N GLU A 147 7.68 5.25 1.01
CA GLU A 147 7.39 5.19 -0.42
C GLU A 147 5.99 4.61 -0.70
N ASP A 148 5.63 3.52 -0.01
CA ASP A 148 4.33 2.85 -0.15
C ASP A 148 3.28 3.36 0.87
N GLY A 149 3.72 4.22 1.79
CA GLY A 149 2.92 4.75 2.87
C GLY A 149 2.65 3.74 3.97
N GLN A 150 3.54 2.76 4.19
CA GLN A 150 3.55 1.85 5.32
C GLN A 150 4.96 1.75 5.92
N TYR A 151 5.10 1.01 7.02
CA TYR A 151 6.40 0.67 7.57
C TYR A 151 6.39 -0.82 7.89
N SER A 152 6.81 -1.61 6.91
CA SER A 152 6.73 -3.07 6.97
C SER A 152 7.66 -3.66 8.03
N ASP A 153 7.38 -4.89 8.46
CA ASP A 153 8.23 -5.59 9.44
C ASP A 153 9.66 -5.80 8.94
N LEU A 154 9.84 -5.97 7.62
CA LEU A 154 11.16 -6.08 7.00
C LEU A 154 11.94 -4.75 7.11
N GLU A 155 11.30 -3.63 6.81
CA GLU A 155 11.94 -2.32 6.90
C GLU A 155 12.25 -1.95 8.36
N LYS A 156 11.36 -2.28 9.30
CA LYS A 156 11.63 -2.12 10.76
C LYS A 156 12.86 -2.93 11.17
N LEU A 157 12.91 -4.21 10.79
CA LEU A 157 14.03 -5.09 11.05
C LEU A 157 15.32 -4.52 10.44
N THR A 158 15.23 -4.00 9.23
CA THR A 158 16.37 -3.44 8.49
C THR A 158 16.89 -2.17 9.12
N ILE A 159 16.02 -1.23 9.51
CA ILE A 159 16.42 -0.01 10.23
C ILE A 159 17.01 -0.35 11.61
N LYS A 160 16.44 -1.32 12.32
CA LYS A 160 17.04 -1.86 13.56
C LYS A 160 18.43 -2.43 13.30
N HIS A 161 18.63 -3.12 12.17
CA HIS A 161 19.94 -3.61 11.77
C HIS A 161 20.91 -2.48 11.41
N ILE A 162 20.45 -1.47 10.67
CA ILE A 162 21.24 -0.29 10.30
C ILE A 162 21.69 0.46 11.55
N ARG A 163 20.81 0.70 12.52
CA ARG A 163 21.16 1.35 13.80
C ARG A 163 22.21 0.58 14.61
N LYS A 164 22.24 -0.75 14.51
CA LYS A 164 23.21 -1.60 15.21
C LYS A 164 24.59 -1.61 14.55
N ASN A 165 24.68 -1.37 13.25
CA ASN A 165 25.92 -1.55 12.49
C ASN A 165 26.52 -0.24 11.97
N PHE A 166 25.72 0.81 11.79
CA PHE A 166 26.19 2.13 11.39
C PHE A 166 26.13 3.10 12.56
N LYS A 167 27.07 4.05 12.56
CA LYS A 167 27.03 5.16 13.52
C LYS A 167 26.01 6.19 13.04
N TRP A 168 25.20 6.69 13.97
CA TRP A 168 24.28 7.80 13.72
C TRP A 168 24.72 9.01 14.51
N THR A 169 24.55 10.19 13.92
CA THR A 169 24.51 11.41 14.74
C THR A 169 23.23 11.40 15.56
N GLU A 170 23.26 11.89 16.79
CA GLU A 170 22.06 12.02 17.64
C GLU A 170 20.94 12.78 16.92
N LYS A 171 21.31 13.87 16.24
CA LYS A 171 20.43 14.68 15.40
C LYS A 171 19.84 13.93 14.20
N GLY A 172 20.58 12.97 13.64
CA GLY A 172 20.14 12.13 12.53
C GLY A 172 19.14 11.07 12.99
N ASP A 173 19.44 10.35 14.08
CA ASP A 173 18.50 9.34 14.59
C ASP A 173 17.20 9.98 15.07
N GLU A 174 17.28 11.10 15.79
CA GLU A 174 16.09 11.83 16.23
C GLU A 174 15.26 12.37 15.04
N GLN A 175 15.92 12.78 13.95
CA GLN A 175 15.22 13.19 12.72
C GLN A 175 14.42 12.03 12.12
N PHE A 176 15.02 10.84 12.00
CA PHE A 176 14.33 9.66 11.49
C PHE A 176 13.14 9.29 12.38
N ARG A 177 13.35 9.22 13.70
CA ARG A 177 12.29 8.87 14.67
C ARG A 177 11.16 9.89 14.66
N ALA A 178 11.47 11.19 14.53
CA ALA A 178 10.47 12.23 14.42
C ALA A 178 9.64 12.10 13.13
N ALA A 179 10.27 11.73 12.02
CA ALA A 179 9.56 11.48 10.75
C ALA A 179 8.60 10.29 10.85
N VAL A 180 9.05 9.17 11.43
CA VAL A 180 8.20 8.00 11.72
C VAL A 180 7.01 8.37 12.61
N ARG A 181 7.23 9.15 13.68
CA ARG A 181 6.14 9.67 14.53
C ARG A 181 5.17 10.56 13.76
N ALA A 182 5.67 11.37 12.83
CA ALA A 182 4.84 12.28 12.05
C ALA A 182 3.97 11.53 11.02
N ALA A 183 4.39 10.35 10.56
CA ALA A 183 3.69 9.59 9.54
C ALA A 183 2.28 9.11 9.97
N VAL A 184 2.00 9.05 11.28
CA VAL A 184 0.62 8.83 11.80
C VAL A 184 -0.36 9.86 11.22
N ARG A 185 0.08 11.12 11.06
CA ARG A 185 -0.73 12.19 10.48
C ARG A 185 -1.07 11.95 9.01
N ASN A 186 -0.30 11.10 8.34
CA ASN A 186 -0.43 10.76 6.93
C ASN A 186 -1.07 9.37 6.70
N GLY A 187 -1.59 8.74 7.76
CA GLY A 187 -2.38 7.51 7.65
C GLY A 187 -1.77 6.26 8.26
N TRP A 188 -0.56 6.32 8.84
CA TRP A 188 0.00 5.20 9.61
C TRP A 188 -0.74 5.05 10.95
N THR A 189 -0.83 3.83 11.45
CA THR A 189 -1.39 3.57 12.77
C THR A 189 -0.36 3.85 13.87
N GLN A 190 -0.84 4.22 15.07
CA GLN A 190 0.03 4.42 16.22
C GLN A 190 0.76 3.12 16.61
N ALA A 191 0.12 1.96 16.44
CA ALA A 191 0.71 0.66 16.74
C ALA A 191 1.91 0.34 15.82
N GLU A 192 1.81 0.64 14.51
CA GLU A 192 2.91 0.49 13.56
C GLU A 192 4.11 1.37 13.93
N VAL A 193 3.84 2.59 14.40
CA VAL A 193 4.87 3.53 14.86
C VAL A 193 5.51 3.10 16.17
N ASP A 194 4.72 2.63 17.15
CA ASP A 194 5.24 2.22 18.46
C ASP A 194 6.15 1.00 18.34
N ASP A 195 5.77 0.03 17.49
CA ASP A 195 6.59 -1.14 17.18
C ASP A 195 7.90 -0.75 16.48
N ALA A 196 7.82 0.13 15.49
CA ALA A 196 8.98 0.63 14.74
C ALA A 196 10.01 1.41 15.59
N LEU A 197 9.55 2.02 16.69
CA LEU A 197 10.39 2.79 17.61
C LEU A 197 10.92 1.98 18.79
N SER A 198 10.52 0.70 18.91
CA SER A 198 10.98 -0.19 19.97
C SER A 198 12.46 -0.59 19.78
N ASP A 199 13.30 -0.26 20.76
CA ASP A 199 14.75 -0.52 20.73
C ASP A 199 15.10 -2.02 20.77
#